data_AF-A0A7C2HSW5-F1
#
_entry.id   AF-A0A7C2HSW5-F1
#
_cell.length_a   1.000
_cell.length_b   1.000
_cell.length_c   1.000
_cell.angle_alpha   90.00
_cell.angle_beta   90.00
_cell.angle_gamma   90.00
#
_symmetry.space_group_name_H-M   'P 1'
#
loop_
_entity.id
_entity.type
_entity.pdbx_description
1 polymer ?
#
loop_
_entity_poly.entity_id
_entity_poly.type
_entity_poly.pdbx_seq_one_letter_code
_entity_poly.pdbx_strand_id
1 'polypeptide(L)'
;MRTLLIALLVCSGCLAAAQPWTPLFDGATLKGWHVEARPEDAARGFWKVEDGTIVCDSRGRPDHDYVWLVSDREYADFELRLEVQSFRTSPGNSG
;
A
#
# COMPACT_ATOMS: atom_id res chain seq x y z
N MET A 1 32.16 -58.33 -11.82
CA MET A 1 31.05 -57.59 -11.19
C MET A 1 31.20 -56.13 -11.56
N ARG A 2 30.37 -55.61 -12.48
CA ARG A 2 30.38 -54.20 -12.91
C ARG A 2 29.01 -53.62 -12.60
N THR A 3 28.90 -52.93 -11.47
CA THR A 3 27.65 -52.28 -11.05
C THR A 3 27.53 -50.97 -11.83
N LEU A 4 26.56 -50.88 -12.74
CA LEU A 4 26.23 -49.65 -13.45
C LEU A 4 25.31 -48.82 -12.56
N LEU A 5 25.76 -47.66 -12.10
CA LEU A 5 24.93 -46.68 -11.39
C LEU A 5 24.23 -45.79 -12.43
N ILE A 6 22.93 -45.99 -12.61
CA ILE A 6 22.06 -45.06 -13.34
C ILE A 6 21.77 -43.89 -12.38
N ALA A 7 22.32 -42.71 -12.68
CA ALA A 7 21.99 -41.48 -11.98
C ALA A 7 20.63 -40.98 -12.48
N LEU A 8 19.62 -41.03 -11.61
CA LEU A 8 18.29 -40.47 -11.87
C LEU A 8 18.40 -38.94 -11.72
N LEU A 9 18.46 -38.23 -12.85
CA LEU A 9 18.46 -36.78 -12.88
C LEU A 9 17.02 -36.29 -12.58
N VAL A 10 16.73 -36.01 -11.31
CA VAL A 10 15.48 -35.36 -10.92
C VAL A 10 15.60 -33.89 -11.28
N CYS A 11 15.01 -33.49 -12.42
CA CYS A 11 14.76 -32.09 -12.72
C CYS A 11 13.71 -31.56 -11.74
N SER A 12 14.18 -31.03 -10.62
CA SER A 12 13.37 -30.20 -9.72
C SER A 12 13.01 -28.90 -10.44
N GLY A 13 11.90 -28.92 -11.19
CA GLY A 13 11.29 -27.70 -11.67
C GLY A 13 10.90 -26.84 -10.47
N CYS A 14 11.55 -25.68 -10.32
CA CYS A 14 11.16 -24.69 -9.33
C CYS A 14 9.76 -24.16 -9.69
N LEU A 15 8.73 -24.74 -9.05
CA LEU A 15 7.46 -24.05 -8.87
C LEU A 15 7.74 -22.86 -7.95
N ALA A 16 7.94 -21.68 -8.53
CA ALA A 16 7.98 -20.44 -7.76
C ALA A 16 6.58 -20.26 -7.13
N ALA A 17 6.47 -20.54 -5.83
CA ALA A 17 5.25 -20.29 -5.09
C ALA A 17 4.96 -18.78 -5.13
N ALA A 18 3.73 -18.41 -5.50
CA ALA A 18 3.28 -17.02 -5.44
C ALA A 18 3.49 -16.51 -4.01
N GLN A 19 4.19 -15.38 -3.87
CA GLN A 19 4.40 -14.77 -2.56
C GLN A 19 3.04 -14.29 -2.02
N PRO A 20 2.74 -14.53 -0.73
CA PRO A 20 1.51 -14.04 -0.15
C PRO A 20 1.49 -12.50 -0.12
N TRP A 21 0.33 -11.92 -0.40
CA TRP A 21 0.12 -10.47 -0.27
C TRP A 21 0.27 -10.05 1.20
N THR A 22 0.99 -8.96 1.43
CA THR A 22 1.11 -8.34 2.75
C THR A 22 0.18 -7.13 2.82
N PRO A 23 -0.83 -7.11 3.72
CA PRO A 23 -1.70 -5.95 3.88
C PRO A 23 -0.91 -4.72 4.37
N LEU A 24 -1.11 -3.57 3.73
CA LEU A 24 -0.55 -2.27 4.18
C LEU A 24 -1.50 -1.51 5.12
N PHE A 25 -2.77 -1.89 5.15
CA PHE A 25 -3.80 -1.28 5.98
C PHE A 25 -4.55 -2.38 6.74
N ASP A 26 -4.78 -2.15 8.02
CA ASP A 26 -5.42 -3.11 8.93
C ASP A 26 -6.96 -3.02 8.93
N GLY A 27 -7.54 -2.07 8.18
CA GLY A 27 -8.98 -1.84 8.14
C GLY A 27 -9.51 -0.94 9.26
N ALA A 28 -8.66 -0.45 10.17
CA ALA A 28 -9.11 0.21 11.39
C ALA A 28 -8.29 1.44 11.79
N THR A 29 -7.00 1.47 11.49
CA THR A 29 -6.07 2.50 11.96
C THR A 29 -5.09 2.94 10.88
N LEU A 30 -4.51 4.13 11.05
CA LEU A 30 -3.37 4.59 10.24
C LEU A 30 -2.03 4.13 10.83
N LYS A 31 -1.99 3.01 11.56
CA LYS A 31 -0.74 2.48 12.11
C LYS A 31 0.20 2.09 10.96
N GLY A 32 1.45 2.55 11.03
CA GLY A 32 2.42 2.35 9.96
C GLY A 32 2.35 3.41 8.85
N TRP A 33 1.64 4.51 9.10
CA TRP A 33 1.52 5.66 8.21
C TRP A 33 1.72 6.97 8.98
N HIS A 34 2.25 7.98 8.29
CA HIS A 34 2.35 9.35 8.77
C HIS A 34 1.89 10.34 7.71
N VAL A 35 1.52 11.55 8.15
CA VAL A 35 1.13 12.65 7.27
C VAL A 35 2.37 13.49 6.96
N GLU A 36 2.69 13.61 5.68
CA GLU A 36 3.69 14.53 5.17
C GLU A 36 2.98 15.75 4.57
N ALA A 37 3.18 16.91 5.18
CA ALA A 37 2.53 18.15 4.82
C ALA A 37 3.32 19.35 5.36
N ARG A 38 2.94 20.56 4.94
CA ARG A 38 3.43 21.76 5.62
C ARG A 38 2.97 21.81 7.08
N PRO A 39 3.71 22.46 7.99
CA PRO A 39 3.34 22.54 9.40
C PRO A 39 1.93 23.08 9.64
N GLU A 40 1.46 23.99 8.79
CA GLU A 40 0.11 24.58 8.86
C GLU A 40 -1.00 23.55 8.57
N ASP A 41 -0.69 22.52 7.78
CA ASP A 41 -1.63 21.50 7.33
C ASP A 41 -1.53 20.17 8.09
N ALA A 42 -0.37 19.86 8.67
CA ALA A 42 -0.09 18.58 9.31
C ALA A 42 -1.11 18.19 10.39
N ALA A 43 -1.63 19.17 11.14
CA ALA A 43 -2.58 18.95 12.24
C ALA A 43 -4.05 19.12 11.83
N ARG A 44 -4.37 19.34 10.56
CA ARG A 44 -5.74 19.65 10.10
C ARG A 44 -6.63 18.42 9.93
N GLY A 45 -6.10 17.21 10.09
CA GLY A 45 -6.89 15.98 10.12
C GLY A 45 -7.54 15.62 8.78
N PHE A 46 -6.85 15.88 7.66
CA PHE A 46 -7.34 15.53 6.33
C PHE A 46 -7.42 14.02 6.11
N TRP A 47 -6.53 13.25 6.73
CA TRP A 47 -6.46 11.79 6.66
C TRP A 47 -7.08 11.15 7.90
N LYS A 48 -7.98 10.19 7.68
CA LYS A 48 -8.66 9.43 8.73
C LYS A 48 -9.10 8.07 8.22
N VAL A 49 -9.47 7.18 9.14
CA VAL A 49 -10.16 5.94 8.82
C VAL A 49 -11.65 6.12 9.04
N GLU A 50 -12.45 5.84 8.02
CA GLU A 50 -13.91 5.83 8.08
C GLU A 50 -14.44 4.60 7.35
N ASP A 51 -15.40 3.89 7.97
CA ASP A 51 -16.06 2.70 7.40
C ASP A 51 -15.10 1.64 6.84
N GLY A 52 -13.97 1.43 7.52
CA GLY A 52 -12.95 0.47 7.10
C GLY A 52 -12.15 0.90 5.87
N THR A 53 -12.11 2.20 5.56
CA THR A 53 -11.36 2.77 4.45
C THR A 53 -10.52 3.96 4.91
N ILE A 54 -9.39 4.18 4.24
CA ILE A 54 -8.61 5.41 4.42
C ILE A 54 -9.26 6.51 3.58
N VAL A 55 -9.63 7.61 4.23
CA VAL A 55 -10.26 8.77 3.60
C VAL A 55 -9.35 9.98 3.70
N CYS A 56 -9.06 10.58 2.55
CA CYS A 56 -8.57 11.96 2.47
C CYS A 56 -9.72 12.87 2.06
N ASP A 57 -10.03 13.86 2.89
CA ASP A 57 -11.09 14.81 2.60
C ASP A 57 -10.61 16.22 2.90
N SER A 58 -10.46 17.04 1.88
CA SER A 58 -10.14 18.46 2.00
C SER A 58 -11.26 19.38 1.51
N ARG A 59 -12.44 18.82 1.22
CA ARG A 59 -13.58 19.59 0.69
C ARG A 59 -13.97 20.70 1.66
N GLY A 60 -14.26 21.88 1.10
CA GLY A 60 -14.61 23.06 1.89
C GLY A 60 -13.43 23.72 2.62
N ARG A 61 -12.21 23.25 2.43
CA ARG A 61 -10.97 23.80 3.01
C ARG A 61 -9.97 24.20 1.92
N PRO A 62 -10.29 25.12 1.00
CA PRO A 62 -9.45 25.39 -0.18
C PRO A 62 -8.07 25.98 0.12
N ASP A 63 -7.84 26.39 1.36
CA ASP A 63 -6.62 27.01 1.89
C ASP A 63 -5.66 25.95 2.46
N HIS A 64 -5.39 24.89 1.70
CA HIS A 64 -4.41 23.86 2.06
C HIS A 64 -3.37 23.71 0.95
N ASP A 65 -2.15 23.31 1.32
CA ASP A 65 -1.14 22.82 0.40
C ASP A 65 -1.28 21.30 0.21
N TYR A 66 -0.27 20.64 -0.35
CA TYR A 66 -0.28 19.19 -0.50
C TYR A 66 -0.17 18.48 0.85
N VAL A 67 -0.98 17.43 1.02
CA VAL A 67 -1.03 16.63 2.25
C VAL A 67 -1.01 15.15 1.87
N TRP A 68 0.14 14.52 2.01
CA TRP A 68 0.35 13.12 1.65
C TRP A 68 0.21 12.20 2.86
N LEU A 69 -0.26 10.98 2.62
CA LEU A 69 -0.16 9.90 3.59
C LEU A 69 0.92 8.94 3.12
N VAL A 70 1.94 8.76 3.94
CA VAL A 70 3.17 8.04 3.57
C VAL A 70 3.33 6.83 4.48
N SER A 71 3.72 5.69 3.92
CA SER A 71 4.02 4.50 4.73
C SER A 71 5.30 4.73 5.52
N ASP A 72 5.34 4.29 6.77
CA ASP A 72 6.55 4.28 7.61
C ASP A 72 7.60 3.29 7.10
N ARG A 73 7.22 2.37 6.20
CA ARG A 73 8.11 1.37 5.62
C ARG A 73 8.52 1.79 4.22
N GLU A 74 9.80 1.59 3.91
CA GLU A 74 10.34 1.75 2.56
C GLU A 74 10.31 0.42 1.80
N TYR A 75 10.03 0.49 0.50
CA TYR A 75 9.98 -0.63 -0.41
C TYR A 75 10.77 -0.28 -1.67
N ALA A 76 11.51 -1.24 -2.22
CA ALA A 76 12.23 -1.08 -3.48
C ALA A 76 11.41 -1.67 -4.64
N ASP A 77 11.50 -2.99 -4.84
CA ASP A 77 10.72 -3.69 -5.86
C ASP A 77 9.47 -4.30 -5.23
N PHE A 78 8.30 -3.90 -5.70
CA PHE A 78 7.02 -4.39 -5.20
C PHE A 78 5.95 -4.39 -6.27
N GLU A 79 4.93 -5.23 -6.05
CA GLU A 79 3.64 -5.09 -6.70
C GLU A 79 2.67 -4.49 -5.68
N LEU A 80 1.92 -3.46 -6.10
CA LEU A 80 0.92 -2.81 -5.27
C LEU A 80 -0.48 -3.08 -5.83
N ARG A 81 -1.40 -3.40 -4.92
CA ARG A 81 -2.83 -3.50 -5.22
C ARG A 81 -3.59 -2.61 -4.26
N LEU A 82 -4.46 -1.78 -4.81
CA LEU A 82 -5.39 -0.95 -4.06
C LEU A 82 -6.68 -0.74 -4.85
N GLU A 83 -7.76 -0.47 -4.11
CA GLU A 83 -9.01 0.02 -4.65
C GLU A 83 -9.15 1.50 -4.28
N VAL A 84 -9.60 2.32 -5.21
CA VAL A 84 -9.72 3.77 -5.02
C VAL A 84 -11.10 4.23 -5.47
N GLN A 85 -11.71 5.09 -4.67
CA GLN A 85 -12.96 5.75 -5.00
C GLN A 85 -12.84 7.24 -4.70
N SER A 86 -13.25 8.08 -5.64
CA SER A 86 -13.37 9.52 -5.43
C SER A 86 -14.80 9.93 -5.02
N PHE A 87 -14.93 11.07 -4.35
CA PHE A 87 -16.23 11.68 -4.12
C PHE A 87 -16.82 12.15 -5.45
N ARG A 88 -18.01 11.66 -5.81
CA ARG A 88 -18.70 12.01 -7.07
C ARG A 88 -18.91 13.51 -7.28
N THR A 89 -19.01 14.27 -6.20
CA THR A 89 -19.23 15.73 -6.21
C THR A 89 -17.95 16.54 -6.13
N SER A 90 -16.77 15.91 -6.04
CA SER A 90 -15.49 16.59 -5.92
C SER A 90 -14.75 16.57 -7.25
N PRO A 91 -14.26 17.72 -7.75
CA PRO A 91 -13.35 17.78 -8.89
C PRO A 91 -11.89 17.46 -8.51
N GLY A 92 -11.63 17.07 -7.25
CA GLY A 92 -10.28 16.84 -6.75
C GLY A 92 -9.53 15.70 -7.43
N ASN A 93 -8.22 15.64 -7.16
CA ASN A 93 -7.31 14.63 -7.68
C ASN A 93 -6.57 13.93 -6.52
N SER A 94 -6.11 12.71 -6.77
CA SER A 94 -5.23 11.93 -5.88
C SER A 94 -4.27 11.10 -6.74
N GLY A 95 -3.17 10.63 -6.16
CA GLY A 95 -2.14 9.84 -6.83
C GLY A 95 -0.97 9.52 -5.92
#